data_AF-A0A428PL39-F1
#
_entry.id   AF-A0A428PL39-F1
#
_cell.length_a   1.000
_cell.length_b   1.000
_cell.length_c   1.000
_cell.angle_alpha   90.00
_cell.angle_beta   90.00
_cell.angle_gamma   90.00
#
_symmetry.space_group_name_H-M   'P 1'
#
loop_
_entity.id
_entity.type
_entity.pdbx_description
1 polymer ?
#
loop_
_entity_poly.entity_id
_entity_poly.type
_entity_poly.pdbx_seq_one_letter_code
_entity_poly.pdbx_strand_id
1 'polypeptide(L)'
;MSSYSLTKQLLATDEEGYKKATQSEFLKLAANGQLSKDVLGRWLANDRLYIHSYCRGLGLLLGFLRYPENVRRGQDPDGATKLLDWIVGALVNIRREENFFIDTAAEYGIEINLETGANGRVAESTKLEGLRRWEALFQSVAPGQSDVLPWLEAAVVYWGTEKCYLDAWSWAKAQLTVQEDPSKDADGGAVRKEFINNWTCKEFVEFVDDLGRIIDEAVAKEVEKKGEDFKAELFKRVEGKWRDVLQAEEVFWPTI
;
A
#
# COMPACT_ATOMS: atom_id res chain seq x y z
N MET A 1 -30.10 2.81 7.86
CA MET A 1 -29.16 1.75 8.28
C MET A 1 -27.87 1.98 7.52
N SER A 2 -26.70 1.92 8.17
CA SER A 2 -25.41 1.98 7.45
C SER A 2 -25.35 0.79 6.50
N SER A 3 -24.98 1.01 5.23
CA SER A 3 -24.62 -0.10 4.34
C SER A 3 -23.40 -0.84 4.90
N TYR A 4 -23.27 -2.11 4.55
CA TYR A 4 -22.14 -2.96 4.96
C TYR A 4 -20.82 -2.42 4.38
N SER A 5 -19.74 -2.48 5.17
CA SER A 5 -18.38 -2.09 4.76
C SER A 5 -17.43 -3.25 5.07
N LEU A 6 -16.88 -3.83 4.01
CA LEU A 6 -15.91 -4.92 4.09
C LEU A 6 -14.59 -4.40 4.67
N THR A 7 -14.15 -3.22 4.22
CA THR A 7 -12.90 -2.61 4.66
C THR A 7 -12.90 -2.33 6.17
N LYS A 8 -14.01 -1.80 6.72
CA LYS A 8 -14.16 -1.63 8.18
C LYS A 8 -14.14 -2.95 8.93
N GLN A 9 -14.74 -4.00 8.37
CA GLN A 9 -14.70 -5.32 9.00
C GLN A 9 -13.26 -5.86 9.01
N LEU A 10 -12.50 -5.72 7.92
CA LEU A 10 -11.09 -6.12 7.85
C LEU A 10 -10.24 -5.39 8.90
N LEU A 11 -10.37 -4.08 9.04
CA LEU A 11 -9.62 -3.33 10.07
C LEU A 11 -9.90 -3.83 11.50
N ALA A 12 -11.12 -4.33 11.75
CA ALA A 12 -11.51 -4.83 13.06
C ALA A 12 -11.04 -6.27 13.36
N THR A 13 -10.43 -6.98 12.41
CA THR A 13 -10.11 -8.41 12.61
C THR A 13 -8.82 -8.69 13.37
N ASP A 14 -7.85 -7.79 13.27
CA ASP A 14 -6.52 -7.96 13.87
C ASP A 14 -5.92 -6.58 14.22
N GLU A 15 -6.43 -5.98 15.30
CA GLU A 15 -5.97 -4.68 15.78
C GLU A 15 -4.49 -4.69 16.18
N GLU A 16 -4.01 -5.80 16.76
CA GLU A 16 -2.61 -5.92 17.17
C GLU A 16 -1.67 -6.04 15.96
N GLY A 17 -2.03 -6.88 14.98
CA GLY A 17 -1.31 -6.99 13.71
C GLY A 17 -1.29 -5.66 12.95
N TYR A 18 -2.44 -4.96 12.91
CA TYR A 18 -2.52 -3.64 12.29
C TYR A 18 -1.62 -2.61 12.98
N LYS A 19 -1.57 -2.63 14.32
CA LYS A 19 -0.66 -1.78 15.08
C LYS A 19 0.80 -2.09 14.76
N LYS A 20 1.19 -3.36 14.68
CA LYS A 20 2.57 -3.77 14.33
C LYS A 20 2.95 -3.35 12.91
N ALA A 21 2.01 -3.44 11.97
CA ALA A 21 2.19 -3.01 10.59
C ALA A 21 2.32 -1.49 10.44
N THR A 22 1.77 -0.68 11.37
CA THR A 22 1.66 0.78 11.22
C THR A 22 2.41 1.59 12.28
N GLN A 23 2.92 0.97 13.34
CA GLN A 23 3.54 1.67 14.49
C GLN A 23 4.85 0.99 14.88
N SER A 24 5.88 1.18 14.06
CA SER A 24 7.22 0.64 14.26
C SER A 24 8.16 1.63 14.96
N GLU A 25 9.22 1.12 15.58
CA GLU A 25 10.28 1.97 16.14
C GLU A 25 11.00 2.75 15.02
N PHE A 26 11.10 2.17 13.80
CA PHE A 26 11.59 2.89 12.62
C PHE A 26 10.80 4.17 12.38
N LEU A 27 9.46 4.09 12.29
CA LEU A 27 8.59 5.25 12.05
C LEU A 27 8.72 6.30 13.16
N LYS A 28 8.85 5.85 14.41
CA LYS A 28 9.04 6.73 15.56
C LYS A 28 10.37 7.47 15.51
N LEU A 29 11.47 6.79 15.22
CA LEU A 29 12.79 7.43 15.06
C LEU A 29 12.79 8.37 13.84
N ALA A 30 12.08 8.00 12.77
CA ALA A 30 11.91 8.83 11.58
C ALA A 30 11.24 10.17 11.93
N ALA A 31 10.14 10.11 12.66
CA ALA A 31 9.41 11.28 13.14
C ALA A 31 10.24 12.18 14.07
N ASN A 32 11.20 11.63 14.80
CA ASN A 32 12.01 12.40 15.74
C ASN A 32 13.37 12.84 15.16
N GLY A 33 13.61 12.65 13.86
CA GLY A 33 14.87 13.04 13.21
C GLY A 33 16.06 12.18 13.63
N GLN A 34 15.81 10.98 14.16
CA GLN A 34 16.81 10.09 14.75
C GLN A 34 17.25 8.95 13.83
N LEU A 35 16.65 8.82 12.64
CA LEU A 35 17.09 7.87 11.63
C LEU A 35 18.34 8.35 10.92
N SER A 36 19.37 7.50 10.91
CA SER A 36 20.56 7.75 10.08
C SER A 36 20.25 7.61 8.60
N LYS A 37 21.05 8.27 7.75
CA LYS A 37 20.99 8.13 6.30
C LYS A 37 21.16 6.69 5.82
N ASP A 38 21.98 5.88 6.48
CA ASP A 38 22.21 4.48 6.09
C ASP A 38 20.96 3.63 6.31
N VAL A 39 20.28 3.82 7.45
CA VAL A 39 19.04 3.08 7.76
C VAL A 39 17.90 3.53 6.84
N LEU A 40 17.73 4.84 6.65
CA LEU A 40 16.74 5.41 5.74
C LEU A 40 17.00 4.97 4.28
N GLY A 41 18.26 5.04 3.84
CA GLY A 41 18.69 4.65 2.50
C GLY A 41 18.46 3.18 2.20
N ARG A 42 18.77 2.29 3.16
CA ARG A 42 18.45 0.86 3.05
C ARG A 42 16.95 0.62 2.89
N TRP A 43 16.11 1.31 3.66
CA TRP A 43 14.66 1.18 3.55
C TRP A 43 14.15 1.71 2.19
N LEU A 44 14.53 2.93 1.79
CA LEU A 44 14.19 3.51 0.48
C LEU A 44 14.64 2.64 -0.70
N ALA A 45 15.80 2.00 -0.59
CA ALA A 45 16.29 1.09 -1.63
C ALA A 45 15.37 -0.13 -1.81
N ASN A 46 14.79 -0.64 -0.72
CA ASN A 46 13.81 -1.72 -0.77
C ASN A 46 12.46 -1.21 -1.26
N ASP A 47 12.04 -0.03 -0.82
CA ASP A 47 10.78 0.58 -1.23
C ASP A 47 10.74 0.93 -2.71
N ARG A 48 11.88 1.31 -3.29
CA ARG A 48 12.01 1.47 -4.74
C ARG A 48 11.84 0.16 -5.51
N LEU A 49 12.35 -0.96 -5.00
CA LEU A 49 12.14 -2.28 -5.62
C LEU A 49 10.70 -2.77 -5.43
N TYR A 50 10.09 -2.43 -4.29
CA TYR A 50 8.67 -2.67 -4.03
C TYR A 50 7.79 -2.03 -5.11
N ILE A 51 8.08 -0.78 -5.52
CA ILE A 51 7.37 -0.08 -6.62
C ILE A 51 7.36 -0.91 -7.91
N HIS A 52 8.46 -1.57 -8.26
CA HIS A 52 8.53 -2.37 -9.49
C HIS A 52 7.59 -3.58 -9.44
N SER A 53 7.53 -4.23 -8.28
CA SER A 53 6.63 -5.37 -8.06
C SER A 53 5.18 -4.94 -7.94
N TYR A 54 4.91 -3.79 -7.32
CA TYR A 54 3.61 -3.14 -7.30
C TYR A 54 3.07 -2.91 -8.72
N CYS A 55 3.89 -2.33 -9.60
CA CYS A 55 3.55 -2.11 -11.01
C CYS A 55 3.25 -3.42 -11.74
N ARG A 56 4.05 -4.46 -11.49
CA ARG A 56 3.84 -5.77 -12.10
C ARG A 56 2.54 -6.41 -11.65
N GLY A 57 2.22 -6.35 -10.36
CA GLY A 57 0.95 -6.85 -9.83
C GLY A 57 -0.26 -6.13 -10.41
N LEU A 58 -0.17 -4.80 -10.62
CA LEU A 58 -1.25 -4.03 -11.25
C LEU A 58 -1.42 -4.44 -12.71
N GLY A 59 -0.32 -4.72 -13.42
CA GLY A 59 -0.36 -5.30 -14.75
C GLY A 59 -1.07 -6.66 -14.80
N LEU A 60 -0.85 -7.53 -13.80
CA LEU A 60 -1.56 -8.81 -13.69
C LEU A 60 -3.05 -8.59 -13.42
N LEU A 61 -3.40 -7.68 -12.50
CA LEU A 61 -4.79 -7.32 -12.18
C LEU A 61 -5.53 -6.80 -13.42
N LEU A 62 -4.93 -5.87 -14.15
CA LEU A 62 -5.48 -5.36 -15.42
C LEU A 62 -5.70 -6.48 -16.44
N GLY A 63 -4.80 -7.47 -16.47
CA GLY A 63 -4.84 -8.58 -17.42
C GLY A 63 -6.08 -9.47 -17.30
N PHE A 64 -6.76 -9.49 -16.15
CA PHE A 64 -7.97 -10.28 -15.95
C PHE A 64 -9.22 -9.48 -15.57
N LEU A 65 -9.11 -8.16 -15.48
CA LEU A 65 -10.24 -7.30 -15.16
C LEU A 65 -11.29 -7.39 -16.27
N ARG A 66 -12.52 -7.79 -15.92
CA ARG A 66 -13.63 -7.96 -16.86
C ARG A 66 -14.47 -6.68 -16.88
N TYR A 67 -14.71 -6.14 -18.07
CA TYR A 67 -15.45 -4.90 -18.26
C TYR A 67 -16.87 -5.16 -18.79
N PRO A 68 -17.82 -4.24 -18.56
CA PRO A 68 -19.13 -4.29 -19.19
C PRO A 68 -19.01 -4.30 -20.72
N GLU A 69 -19.64 -5.28 -21.39
CA GLU A 69 -19.69 -5.34 -22.85
C GLU A 69 -20.67 -4.31 -23.46
N ASN A 70 -21.56 -3.75 -22.63
CA ASN A 70 -22.61 -2.84 -23.07
C ASN A 70 -22.57 -1.52 -22.30
N VAL A 71 -22.72 -0.40 -23.01
CA VAL A 71 -22.79 0.94 -22.43
C VAL A 71 -24.25 1.34 -22.24
N ARG A 72 -24.61 1.82 -21.05
CA ARG A 72 -25.92 2.41 -20.75
C ARG A 72 -25.73 3.84 -20.24
N ARG A 73 -26.24 4.82 -20.99
CA ARG A 73 -26.12 6.24 -20.63
C ARG A 73 -26.86 6.52 -19.31
N GLY A 74 -26.21 7.22 -18.39
CA GLY A 74 -26.78 7.59 -17.09
C GLY A 74 -26.71 6.48 -16.02
N GLN A 75 -26.01 5.38 -16.29
CA GLN A 75 -25.72 4.37 -15.28
C GLN A 75 -24.34 4.62 -14.67
N ASP A 76 -24.24 4.52 -13.34
CA ASP A 76 -22.96 4.59 -12.65
C ASP A 76 -22.01 3.48 -13.13
N PRO A 77 -20.70 3.77 -13.30
CA PRO A 77 -19.71 2.76 -13.63
C PRO A 77 -19.74 1.60 -12.62
N ASP A 78 -19.54 0.38 -13.11
CA ASP A 78 -19.43 -0.79 -12.25
C ASP A 78 -18.09 -0.79 -11.49
N GLY A 79 -17.98 -1.68 -10.50
CA GLY A 79 -16.78 -1.74 -9.66
C GLY A 79 -15.50 -2.02 -10.46
N ALA A 80 -15.57 -2.82 -11.53
CA ALA A 80 -14.42 -3.10 -12.38
C ALA A 80 -13.97 -1.87 -13.17
N THR A 81 -14.91 -1.07 -13.71
CA THR A 81 -14.59 0.18 -14.41
C THR A 81 -13.99 1.21 -13.44
N LYS A 82 -14.57 1.38 -12.25
CA LYS A 82 -13.99 2.28 -11.23
C LYS A 82 -12.59 1.83 -10.79
N LEU A 83 -12.39 0.51 -10.65
CA LEU A 83 -11.08 -0.05 -10.31
C LEU A 83 -10.06 0.20 -11.42
N LEU A 84 -10.44 0.13 -12.71
CA LEU A 84 -9.56 0.51 -13.81
C LEU A 84 -9.07 1.95 -13.68
N ASP A 85 -9.97 2.90 -13.44
CA ASP A 85 -9.61 4.31 -13.26
C ASP A 85 -8.65 4.49 -12.08
N TRP A 86 -8.90 3.79 -10.97
CA TRP A 86 -8.01 3.77 -9.81
C TRP A 86 -6.63 3.19 -10.15
N ILE A 87 -6.56 2.07 -10.88
CA ILE A 87 -5.28 1.44 -11.28
C ILE A 87 -4.46 2.39 -12.17
N VAL A 88 -5.10 3.09 -13.10
CA VAL A 88 -4.42 4.09 -13.95
C VAL A 88 -3.84 5.20 -13.08
N GLY A 89 -4.62 5.72 -12.11
CA GLY A 89 -4.15 6.69 -11.13
C GLY A 89 -2.97 6.17 -10.31
N ALA A 90 -3.06 4.93 -9.82
CA ALA A 90 -2.02 4.27 -9.03
C ALA A 90 -0.69 4.16 -9.80
N LEU A 91 -0.73 3.73 -11.06
CA LEU A 91 0.46 3.63 -11.91
C LEU A 91 1.09 5.00 -12.18
N VAL A 92 0.30 6.05 -12.36
CA VAL A 92 0.83 7.41 -12.52
C VAL A 92 1.47 7.90 -11.22
N ASN A 93 0.81 7.69 -10.08
CA ASN A 93 1.28 8.14 -8.78
C ASN A 93 2.57 7.44 -8.36
N ILE A 94 2.62 6.10 -8.44
CA ILE A 94 3.79 5.31 -8.02
C ILE A 94 5.03 5.62 -8.88
N ARG A 95 4.85 6.02 -10.14
CA ARG A 95 5.95 6.49 -11.01
C ARG A 95 6.48 7.86 -10.63
N ARG A 96 5.59 8.78 -10.21
CA ARG A 96 6.00 10.09 -9.68
C ARG A 96 6.73 9.92 -8.36
N GLU A 97 6.24 9.02 -7.52
CA GLU A 97 6.84 8.68 -6.23
C GLU A 97 8.25 8.10 -6.38
N GLU A 98 8.49 7.17 -7.31
CA GLU A 98 9.85 6.68 -7.54
C GLU A 98 10.82 7.80 -7.92
N ASN A 99 10.40 8.73 -8.79
CA ASN A 99 11.24 9.87 -9.16
C ASN A 99 11.50 10.79 -7.96
N PHE A 100 10.45 11.07 -7.17
CA PHE A 100 10.57 11.84 -5.93
C PHE A 100 11.59 11.20 -4.97
N PHE A 101 11.59 9.87 -4.80
CA PHE A 101 12.56 9.18 -3.94
C PHE A 101 13.99 9.39 -4.45
N ILE A 102 14.21 9.25 -5.76
CA ILE A 102 15.53 9.40 -6.37
C ILE A 102 16.05 10.83 -6.21
N ASP A 103 15.21 11.82 -6.51
CA ASP A 103 15.59 13.23 -6.48
C ASP A 103 15.86 13.69 -5.03
N THR A 104 14.97 13.35 -4.10
CA THR A 104 15.14 13.68 -2.67
C THR A 104 16.35 12.96 -2.06
N ALA A 105 16.56 11.68 -2.37
CA ALA A 105 17.74 10.97 -1.88
C ALA A 105 19.05 11.61 -2.38
N ALA A 106 19.08 12.04 -3.65
CA ALA A 106 20.23 12.75 -4.21
C ALA A 106 20.47 14.11 -3.53
N GLU A 107 19.42 14.89 -3.29
CA GLU A 107 19.50 16.20 -2.61
C GLU A 107 20.07 16.08 -1.19
N TYR A 108 19.62 15.07 -0.44
CA TYR A 108 20.04 14.86 0.95
C TYR A 108 21.28 13.95 1.07
N GLY A 109 21.83 13.45 -0.04
CA GLY A 109 23.01 12.58 -0.05
C GLY A 109 22.78 11.24 0.65
N ILE A 110 21.64 10.59 0.36
CA ILE A 110 21.24 9.28 0.88
C ILE A 110 21.44 8.24 -0.24
N GLU A 111 22.16 7.15 0.05
CA GLU A 111 22.31 6.05 -0.91
C GLU A 111 21.08 5.14 -0.90
N ILE A 112 20.47 4.90 -2.06
CA ILE A 112 19.22 4.15 -2.23
C ILE A 112 19.35 2.96 -3.20
N ASN A 113 20.56 2.46 -3.39
CA ASN A 113 20.82 1.21 -4.11
C ASN A 113 21.23 0.10 -3.15
N LEU A 114 20.64 -1.08 -3.35
CA LEU A 114 21.17 -2.32 -2.78
C LEU A 114 22.27 -2.86 -3.69
N GLU A 115 23.24 -3.54 -3.10
CA GLU A 115 24.31 -4.20 -3.86
C GLU A 115 23.71 -5.22 -4.85
N THR A 116 24.25 -5.20 -6.07
CA THR A 116 23.86 -6.12 -7.14
C THR A 116 24.98 -7.12 -7.43
N GLY A 117 24.60 -8.36 -7.74
CA GLY A 117 25.53 -9.37 -8.21
C GLY A 117 25.96 -9.14 -9.66
N ALA A 118 26.82 -10.01 -10.17
CA ALA A 118 27.31 -9.95 -11.56
C ALA A 118 26.22 -10.00 -12.64
N ASN A 119 25.01 -10.44 -12.30
CA ASN A 119 23.84 -10.47 -13.19
C ASN A 119 23.01 -9.17 -13.16
N GLY A 120 23.47 -8.14 -12.45
CA GLY A 120 22.75 -6.87 -12.28
C GLY A 120 21.50 -6.97 -11.41
N ARG A 121 21.34 -8.04 -10.62
CA ARG A 121 20.19 -8.24 -9.72
C ARG A 121 20.62 -8.19 -8.27
N VAL A 122 19.74 -7.66 -7.44
CA VAL A 122 19.88 -7.70 -5.97
C VAL A 122 19.62 -9.12 -5.49
N ALA A 123 20.51 -9.63 -4.62
CA ALA A 123 20.34 -10.94 -4.02
C ALA A 123 19.19 -10.92 -2.98
N GLU A 124 18.42 -12.02 -2.90
CA GLU A 124 17.30 -12.13 -1.95
C GLU A 124 17.71 -11.93 -0.50
N SER A 125 18.91 -12.36 -0.11
CA SER A 125 19.45 -12.18 1.24
C SER A 125 19.71 -10.71 1.61
N THR A 126 19.83 -9.83 0.62
CA THR A 126 20.08 -8.39 0.82
C THR A 126 18.77 -7.61 1.01
N LYS A 127 17.66 -8.14 0.49
CA LYS A 127 16.33 -7.54 0.59
C LYS A 127 15.75 -7.67 1.99
N LEU A 128 14.96 -6.68 2.39
CA LEU A 128 14.11 -6.78 3.58
C LEU A 128 13.12 -7.94 3.41
N GLU A 129 12.79 -8.58 4.53
CA GLU A 129 11.81 -9.67 4.50
C GLU A 129 10.45 -9.20 3.99
N GLY A 130 10.01 -8.01 4.43
CA GLY A 130 8.78 -7.41 3.92
C GLY A 130 8.79 -7.24 2.41
N LEU A 131 9.91 -6.78 1.81
CA LEU A 131 10.02 -6.66 0.35
C LEU A 131 9.79 -8.01 -0.32
N ARG A 132 10.46 -9.07 0.15
CA ARG A 132 10.29 -10.42 -0.42
C ARG A 132 8.85 -10.92 -0.32
N ARG A 133 8.17 -10.65 0.80
CA ARG A 133 6.75 -10.98 1.00
C ARG A 133 5.86 -10.19 0.04
N TRP A 134 6.13 -8.91 -0.16
CA TRP A 134 5.40 -8.07 -1.11
C TRP A 134 5.59 -8.49 -2.56
N GLU A 135 6.82 -8.79 -2.97
CA GLU A 135 7.11 -9.33 -4.30
C GLU A 135 6.32 -10.61 -4.55
N ALA A 136 6.27 -11.53 -3.57
CA ALA A 136 5.49 -12.75 -3.65
C ALA A 136 3.97 -12.47 -3.71
N LEU A 137 3.47 -11.53 -2.92
CA LEU A 137 2.06 -11.14 -2.93
C LEU A 137 1.64 -10.59 -4.29
N PHE A 138 2.38 -9.63 -4.84
CA PHE A 138 2.08 -9.07 -6.16
C PHE A 138 2.26 -10.08 -7.28
N GLN A 139 3.24 -10.97 -7.20
CA GLN A 139 3.41 -12.05 -8.17
C GLN A 139 2.26 -13.06 -8.11
N SER A 140 1.61 -13.21 -6.95
CA SER A 140 0.48 -14.11 -6.76
C SER A 140 -0.88 -13.54 -7.22
N VAL A 141 -0.91 -12.29 -7.70
CA VAL A 141 -2.14 -11.65 -8.18
C VAL A 141 -2.73 -12.47 -9.34
N ALA A 142 -3.96 -12.94 -9.12
CA ALA A 142 -4.71 -13.79 -10.03
C ALA A 142 -6.21 -13.59 -9.80
N PRO A 143 -7.09 -13.98 -10.75
CA PRO A 143 -8.52 -13.98 -10.52
C PRO A 143 -8.91 -14.83 -9.31
N GLY A 144 -9.84 -14.34 -8.50
CA GLY A 144 -10.50 -15.12 -7.47
C GLY A 144 -11.23 -16.34 -8.05
N GLN A 145 -11.47 -17.35 -7.21
CA GLN A 145 -12.13 -18.60 -7.63
C GLN A 145 -13.62 -18.42 -8.00
N SER A 146 -14.22 -17.31 -7.61
CA SER A 146 -15.60 -16.94 -7.92
C SER A 146 -15.66 -15.99 -9.11
N ASP A 147 -16.64 -16.19 -10.00
CA ASP A 147 -16.93 -15.24 -11.08
C ASP A 147 -17.46 -13.89 -10.56
N VAL A 148 -17.81 -13.80 -9.28
CA VAL A 148 -18.35 -12.59 -8.65
C VAL A 148 -17.22 -11.81 -8.02
N LEU A 149 -16.97 -10.60 -8.54
CA LEU A 149 -15.86 -9.75 -8.13
C LEU A 149 -14.53 -10.53 -8.15
N PRO A 150 -14.10 -11.07 -9.31
CA PRO A 150 -12.88 -11.89 -9.40
C PRO A 150 -11.60 -11.09 -9.06
N TRP A 151 -11.70 -9.77 -8.97
CA TRP A 151 -10.62 -8.86 -8.60
C TRP A 151 -10.55 -8.56 -7.09
N LEU A 152 -11.51 -9.02 -6.29
CA LEU A 152 -11.70 -8.58 -4.90
C LEU A 152 -10.47 -8.82 -4.02
N GLU A 153 -9.89 -10.02 -4.09
CA GLU A 153 -8.71 -10.41 -3.33
C GLU A 153 -7.51 -9.50 -3.65
N ALA A 154 -7.29 -9.22 -4.93
CA ALA A 154 -6.23 -8.31 -5.36
C ALA A 154 -6.49 -6.88 -4.90
N ALA A 155 -7.72 -6.37 -5.06
CA ALA A 155 -8.08 -5.03 -4.61
C ALA A 155 -7.92 -4.87 -3.09
N VAL A 156 -8.20 -5.89 -2.28
CA VAL A 156 -7.93 -5.86 -0.84
C VAL A 156 -6.43 -5.83 -0.54
N VAL A 157 -5.60 -6.53 -1.30
CA VAL A 157 -4.13 -6.44 -1.15
C VAL A 157 -3.65 -5.00 -1.43
N TYR A 158 -4.11 -4.40 -2.53
CA TYR A 158 -3.76 -3.01 -2.88
C TYR A 158 -4.31 -2.00 -1.87
N TRP A 159 -5.59 -2.08 -1.51
CA TRP A 159 -6.16 -1.21 -0.49
C TRP A 159 -5.42 -1.34 0.84
N GLY A 160 -5.09 -2.58 1.22
CA GLY A 160 -4.43 -2.86 2.48
C GLY A 160 -3.03 -2.26 2.56
N THR A 161 -2.23 -2.34 1.50
CA THR A 161 -0.90 -1.68 1.49
C THR A 161 -1.04 -0.16 1.59
N GLU A 162 -1.87 0.46 0.75
CA GLU A 162 -2.02 1.93 0.75
C GLU A 162 -2.55 2.42 2.10
N LYS A 163 -3.47 1.66 2.70
CA LYS A 163 -4.05 1.99 3.99
C LYS A 163 -3.04 1.85 5.13
N CYS A 164 -2.26 0.78 5.16
CA CYS A 164 -1.20 0.62 6.16
C CYS A 164 -0.14 1.72 6.00
N TYR A 165 0.26 2.06 4.77
CA TYR A 165 1.26 3.08 4.50
C TYR A 165 0.78 4.47 4.92
N LEU A 166 -0.46 4.85 4.56
CA LEU A 166 -1.08 6.10 4.98
C LEU A 166 -1.15 6.22 6.50
N ASP A 167 -1.63 5.18 7.18
CA ASP A 167 -1.81 5.22 8.63
C ASP A 167 -0.47 5.16 9.36
N ALA A 168 0.53 4.47 8.82
CA ALA A 168 1.90 4.45 9.32
C ALA A 168 2.53 5.85 9.34
N TRP A 169 2.48 6.55 8.20
CA TRP A 169 3.05 7.90 8.10
C TRP A 169 2.19 8.95 8.82
N SER A 170 0.87 8.77 8.87
CA SER A 170 -0.01 9.61 9.69
C SER A 170 0.29 9.46 11.18
N TRP A 171 0.54 8.23 11.64
CA TRP A 171 0.96 7.97 13.01
C TRP A 171 2.34 8.58 13.30
N ALA A 172 3.31 8.39 12.40
CA ALA A 172 4.64 9.00 12.52
C ALA A 172 4.55 10.53 12.62
N LYS A 173 3.74 11.16 11.76
CA LYS A 173 3.47 12.61 11.81
C LYS A 173 2.88 13.06 13.15
N ALA A 174 2.04 12.23 13.78
CA ALA A 174 1.50 12.52 15.10
C ALA A 174 2.54 12.35 16.23
N GLN A 175 3.65 11.64 15.99
CA GLN A 175 4.75 11.50 16.96
C GLN A 175 5.75 12.65 16.93
N LEU A 176 5.63 13.62 16.01
CA LEU A 176 6.54 14.77 15.92
C LEU A 176 6.57 15.54 17.24
N THR A 177 7.70 15.52 17.94
CA THR A 177 7.92 16.39 19.10
C THR A 177 8.21 17.83 18.64
N VAL A 178 7.98 18.82 19.52
CA VAL A 178 8.08 20.26 19.23
C VAL A 178 9.35 20.64 18.44
N GLN A 179 9.16 21.59 17.51
CA GLN A 179 10.03 22.13 16.46
C GLN A 179 11.52 22.33 16.81
N GLU A 180 12.30 21.26 16.90
CA GLU A 180 13.72 21.33 16.60
C GLU A 180 13.90 21.45 15.08
N ASP A 181 14.83 22.32 14.66
CA ASP A 181 15.18 22.55 13.27
C ASP A 181 15.49 21.23 12.54
N PRO A 182 14.70 20.80 11.54
CA PRO A 182 14.94 19.55 10.83
C PRO A 182 16.25 19.51 10.06
N SER A 183 16.95 20.64 9.86
CA SER A 183 18.32 20.61 9.35
C SER A 183 19.30 19.83 10.24
N LYS A 184 18.95 19.60 11.51
CA LYS A 184 19.78 18.88 12.49
C LYS A 184 19.46 17.38 12.59
N ASP A 185 18.50 16.90 11.81
CA ASP A 185 18.13 15.49 11.82
C ASP A 185 19.30 14.63 11.32
N ALA A 186 19.36 13.38 11.81
CA ALA A 186 20.39 12.42 11.41
C ALA A 186 20.33 12.07 9.90
N ASP A 187 19.21 12.34 9.23
CA ASP A 187 19.03 12.23 7.78
C ASP A 187 19.18 13.56 7.03
N GLY A 188 19.46 14.67 7.73
CA GLY A 188 19.53 16.03 7.17
C GLY A 188 18.17 16.75 7.03
N GLY A 189 17.10 16.11 7.48
CA GLY A 189 15.72 16.61 7.46
C GLY A 189 14.85 15.98 6.38
N ALA A 190 15.37 15.00 5.63
CA ALA A 190 14.70 14.41 4.48
C ALA A 190 13.31 13.89 4.85
N VAL A 191 13.19 13.14 5.94
CA VAL A 191 11.91 12.57 6.36
C VAL A 191 10.91 13.64 6.79
N ARG A 192 11.32 14.55 7.67
CA ARG A 192 10.41 15.55 8.27
C ARG A 192 10.02 16.66 7.30
N LYS A 193 10.89 17.03 6.35
CA LYS A 193 10.63 18.10 5.38
C LYS A 193 9.86 17.59 4.15
N GLU A 194 10.30 16.47 3.60
CA GLU A 194 9.81 15.99 2.30
C GLU A 194 8.82 14.83 2.45
N PHE A 195 9.31 13.70 2.95
CA PHE A 195 8.64 12.41 2.84
C PHE A 195 7.32 12.32 3.62
N ILE A 196 7.29 12.73 4.90
CA ILE A 196 6.08 12.68 5.72
C ILE A 196 4.94 13.48 5.08
N ASN A 197 5.24 14.62 4.48
CA ASN A 197 4.21 15.46 3.86
C ASN A 197 3.65 14.84 2.59
N ASN A 198 4.50 14.17 1.79
CA ASN A 198 4.08 13.46 0.59
C ASN A 198 3.06 12.35 0.91
N TRP A 199 3.34 11.52 1.91
CA TRP A 199 2.50 10.35 2.26
C TRP A 199 1.36 10.64 3.24
N THR A 200 1.20 11.89 3.66
CA THR A 200 0.07 12.33 4.50
C THR A 200 -0.71 13.47 3.87
N CYS A 201 -0.48 13.71 2.56
CA CYS A 201 -1.19 14.73 1.81
C CYS A 201 -2.66 14.32 1.59
N LYS A 202 -3.50 15.31 1.33
CA LYS A 202 -4.93 15.11 1.15
C LYS A 202 -5.20 14.24 -0.07
N GLU A 203 -4.43 14.43 -1.14
CA GLU A 203 -4.51 13.68 -2.38
C GLU A 203 -4.28 12.17 -2.15
N PHE A 204 -3.33 11.81 -1.28
CA PHE A 204 -3.08 10.42 -0.95
C PHE A 204 -4.20 9.83 -0.08
N VAL A 205 -4.74 10.59 0.88
CA VAL A 205 -5.91 10.18 1.66
C VAL A 205 -7.11 9.87 0.75
N GLU A 206 -7.41 10.78 -0.19
CA GLU A 206 -8.52 10.59 -1.15
C GLU A 206 -8.28 9.36 -2.04
N PHE A 207 -7.04 9.13 -2.49
CA PHE A 207 -6.66 7.97 -3.28
C PHE A 207 -6.88 6.63 -2.55
N VAL A 208 -6.54 6.56 -1.26
CA VAL A 208 -6.77 5.37 -0.42
C VAL A 208 -8.25 5.16 -0.15
N ASP A 209 -8.97 6.23 0.21
CA ASP A 209 -10.41 6.20 0.49
C ASP A 209 -11.22 5.78 -0.74
N ASP A 210 -10.81 6.20 -1.93
CA ASP A 210 -11.47 5.84 -3.19
C ASP A 210 -11.42 4.34 -3.46
N LEU A 211 -10.28 3.67 -3.26
CA LEU A 211 -10.22 2.22 -3.42
C LEU A 211 -11.07 1.51 -2.37
N GLY A 212 -11.03 1.96 -1.12
CA GLY A 212 -11.87 1.41 -0.06
C GLY A 212 -13.37 1.51 -0.40
N ARG A 213 -13.79 2.65 -0.95
CA ARG A 213 -15.16 2.88 -1.43
C ARG A 213 -15.53 1.98 -2.60
N ILE A 214 -14.64 1.81 -3.58
CA ILE A 214 -14.86 0.90 -4.73
C ILE A 214 -15.12 -0.53 -4.25
N ILE A 215 -14.31 -1.01 -3.30
CA ILE A 215 -14.47 -2.33 -2.69
C ILE A 215 -15.81 -2.43 -1.96
N ASP A 216 -16.08 -1.50 -1.04
CA ASP A 216 -17.28 -1.52 -0.21
C ASP A 216 -18.57 -1.41 -1.02
N GLU A 217 -18.63 -0.51 -2.01
CA GLU A 217 -19.79 -0.37 -2.89
C GLU A 217 -20.04 -1.64 -3.73
N ALA A 218 -18.99 -2.26 -4.26
CA ALA A 218 -19.11 -3.47 -5.05
C ALA A 218 -19.60 -4.64 -4.20
N VAL A 219 -19.04 -4.80 -3.00
CA VAL A 219 -19.41 -5.85 -2.05
C VAL A 219 -20.83 -5.63 -1.53
N ALA A 220 -21.18 -4.43 -1.10
CA ALA A 220 -22.53 -4.11 -0.63
C ALA A 220 -23.60 -4.44 -1.68
N LYS A 221 -23.37 -4.10 -2.96
CA LYS A 221 -24.28 -4.43 -4.06
C LYS A 221 -24.49 -5.94 -4.23
N GLU A 222 -23.45 -6.75 -4.05
CA GLU A 222 -23.59 -8.21 -4.17
C GLU A 222 -24.24 -8.82 -2.92
N VAL A 223 -23.97 -8.28 -1.73
CA VAL A 223 -24.64 -8.68 -0.48
C VAL A 223 -26.13 -8.35 -0.51
N GLU A 224 -26.51 -7.16 -1.00
CA GLU A 224 -27.93 -6.78 -1.16
C GLU A 224 -28.69 -7.75 -2.10
N LYS A 225 -28.02 -8.25 -3.14
CA LYS A 225 -28.63 -9.20 -4.10
C LYS A 225 -28.71 -10.63 -3.57
N LYS A 226 -27.73 -11.07 -2.79
CA LYS A 226 -27.51 -12.48 -2.47
C LYS A 226 -27.69 -12.84 -0.99
N GLY A 227 -27.82 -11.85 -0.11
CA GLY A 227 -28.07 -12.02 1.32
C GLY A 227 -26.80 -12.19 2.17
N GLU A 228 -27.02 -12.37 3.48
CA GLU A 228 -25.95 -12.39 4.50
C GLU A 228 -25.01 -13.60 4.40
N ASP A 229 -25.46 -14.76 3.90
CA ASP A 229 -24.57 -15.91 3.71
C ASP A 229 -23.47 -15.59 2.69
N PHE A 230 -23.81 -14.83 1.64
CA PHE A 230 -22.86 -14.43 0.62
C PHE A 230 -21.86 -13.39 1.14
N LYS A 231 -22.27 -12.53 2.08
CA LYS A 231 -21.37 -11.60 2.78
C LYS A 231 -20.26 -12.35 3.52
N ALA A 232 -20.60 -13.42 4.24
CA ALA A 232 -19.62 -14.25 4.94
C ALA A 232 -18.66 -14.94 3.96
N GLU A 233 -19.14 -15.40 2.80
CA GLU A 233 -18.32 -15.97 1.73
C GLU A 233 -17.31 -14.94 1.19
N LEU A 234 -17.77 -13.72 0.86
CA LEU A 234 -16.91 -12.64 0.37
C LEU A 234 -15.84 -12.26 1.40
N PHE A 235 -16.20 -12.17 2.67
CA PHE A 235 -15.25 -11.88 3.73
C PHE A 235 -14.18 -12.97 3.87
N LYS A 236 -14.59 -14.25 3.86
CA LYS A 236 -13.67 -15.40 3.95
C LYS A 236 -12.65 -15.45 2.81
N ARG A 237 -13.01 -14.96 1.62
CA ARG A 237 -12.09 -14.88 0.47
C ARG A 237 -10.91 -13.95 0.74
N VAL A 238 -11.13 -12.87 1.49
CA VAL A 238 -10.18 -11.77 1.62
C VAL A 238 -9.48 -11.72 2.98
N GLU A 239 -10.03 -12.34 4.03
CA GLU A 239 -9.43 -12.29 5.38
C GLU A 239 -7.99 -12.81 5.42
N GLY A 240 -7.69 -13.83 4.61
CA GLY A 240 -6.34 -14.37 4.48
C GLY A 240 -5.40 -13.38 3.82
N LYS A 241 -5.87 -12.69 2.76
CA LYS A 241 -5.09 -11.66 2.07
C LYS A 241 -4.80 -10.46 2.94
N TRP A 242 -5.79 -10.02 3.72
CA TRP A 242 -5.58 -8.97 4.70
C TRP A 242 -4.51 -9.35 5.74
N ARG A 243 -4.56 -10.57 6.26
CA ARG A 243 -3.51 -11.07 7.17
C ARG A 243 -2.14 -11.08 6.50
N ASP A 244 -2.05 -11.51 5.24
CA ASP A 244 -0.78 -11.53 4.50
C ASP A 244 -0.22 -10.10 4.32
N VAL A 245 -1.08 -9.11 4.07
CA VAL A 245 -0.72 -7.68 4.01
C VAL A 245 -0.11 -7.22 5.34
N LEU A 246 -0.80 -7.45 6.47
CA LEU A 246 -0.31 -7.04 7.78
C LEU A 246 1.06 -7.64 8.10
N GLN A 247 1.24 -8.93 7.79
CA GLN A 247 2.51 -9.61 8.00
C GLN A 247 3.62 -9.13 7.07
N ALA A 248 3.29 -8.72 5.85
CA ALA A 248 4.27 -8.14 4.93
C ALA A 248 4.72 -6.76 5.40
N GLU A 249 3.79 -5.91 5.82
CA GLU A 249 4.07 -4.55 6.33
C GLU A 249 4.85 -4.56 7.65
N GLU A 250 4.47 -5.40 8.61
CA GLU A 250 5.16 -5.52 9.91
C GLU A 250 6.67 -5.69 9.73
N VAL A 251 7.09 -6.54 8.79
CA VAL A 251 8.50 -6.85 8.53
C VAL A 251 9.10 -6.05 7.35
N PHE A 252 8.36 -5.06 6.84
CA PHE A 252 8.88 -4.11 5.86
C PHE A 252 9.66 -2.97 6.54
N TRP A 253 9.28 -2.61 7.76
CA TRP A 253 10.03 -1.66 8.58
C TRP A 253 11.32 -2.31 9.11
N PRO A 254 12.51 -1.71 8.89
CA PRO A 254 13.76 -2.25 9.42
C PRO A 254 13.72 -2.37 10.95
N THR A 255 14.23 -3.48 11.47
CA THR A 255 14.54 -3.60 12.91
C THR A 255 15.76 -2.73 13.23
N ILE A 256 15.65 -1.91 14.27
CA ILE A 256 16.67 -0.95 14.72
C ILE A 256 17.08 -1.28 16.15
#